data_AF-A0A1V4XTS5-F1
#
_entry.id   AF-A0A1V4XTS5-F1
#
_cell.length_a   1.000
_cell.length_b   1.000
_cell.length_c   1.000
_cell.angle_alpha   90.00
_cell.angle_beta   90.00
_cell.angle_gamma   90.00
#
_symmetry.space_group_name_H-M   'P 1'
#
loop_
_entity.id
_entity.type
_entity.pdbx_description
1 polymer ?
#
loop_
_entity_poly.entity_id
_entity_poly.type
_entity_poly.pdbx_seq_one_letter_code
_entity_poly.pdbx_strand_id
1 'polypeptide(L)' 'MNAGKTVFAQILEHFPSYEFGKFVKKYNGNHRVRRFPWYDQFLCLAYAQLTPRSTVIGIF' A
#
# COMPACT_ATOMS: atom_id res chain seq x y z
N MET A 1 6.11 -4.16 -23.09
CA MET A 1 7.45 -3.90 -22.51
C MET A 1 7.38 -2.59 -21.75
N ASN A 2 7.25 -2.65 -20.43
CA ASN A 2 7.04 -1.45 -19.60
C ASN A 2 8.38 -0.89 -19.14
N ALA A 3 9.12 -0.28 -20.07
CA ALA A 3 10.31 0.49 -19.73
C ALA A 3 9.88 1.73 -18.94
N GLY A 4 9.94 1.67 -17.60
CA GLY A 4 9.73 2.82 -16.72
C GLY A 4 8.85 2.59 -15.48
N LYS A 5 8.11 1.48 -15.38
CA LYS A 5 7.32 1.14 -14.17
C LYS A 5 7.96 -0.01 -13.40
N THR A 6 8.06 0.13 -12.09
CA THR A 6 8.56 -0.95 -11.22
C THR A 6 7.59 -2.14 -11.25
N VAL A 7 8.11 -3.36 -11.04
CA VAL A 7 7.27 -4.56 -10.90
C VAL A 7 6.23 -4.37 -9.79
N PHE A 8 6.60 -3.66 -8.72
CA PHE A 8 5.69 -3.24 -7.65
C PHE A 8 4.50 -2.41 -8.15
N ALA A 9 4.75 -1.40 -9.00
CA ALA A 9 3.69 -0.59 -9.57
C ALA A 9 2.74 -1.41 -10.46
N GLN A 10 3.27 -2.39 -11.20
CA GLN A 10 2.45 -3.29 -12.02
C GLN A 10 1.57 -4.21 -11.17
N ILE A 11 2.06 -4.67 -10.02
CA ILE A 11 1.26 -5.47 -9.08
C ILE A 11 0.14 -4.61 -8.47
N LEU A 12 0.45 -3.37 -8.08
CA LEU A 12 -0.53 -2.45 -7.51
C LEU A 12 -1.61 -2.01 -8.50
N GLU A 13 -1.33 -1.98 -9.80
CA GLU A 13 -2.34 -1.71 -10.83
C GLU A 13 -3.47 -2.74 -10.81
N HIS A 14 -3.22 -3.96 -10.35
CA HIS A 14 -4.24 -5.00 -10.18
C HIS A 14 -5.00 -4.91 -8.84
N PHE A 15 -4.58 -4.01 -7.95
CA PHE A 15 -5.22 -3.83 -6.65
C PHE A 15 -6.42 -2.88 -6.75
N PRO A 16 -7.58 -3.20 -6.15
CA PRO A 16 -8.78 -2.38 -6.24
C PRO A 16 -8.67 -1.12 -5.38
N SER A 17 -8.01 -0.08 -5.92
CA SER A 17 -7.78 1.21 -5.24
C SER A 17 -9.09 1.90 -4.84
N TYR A 18 -10.17 1.70 -5.59
CA TYR A 18 -11.49 2.25 -5.29
C TYR A 18 -12.12 1.65 -4.02
N GLU A 19 -12.10 0.31 -3.90
CA GLU A 19 -12.63 -0.38 -2.72
C GLU A 19 -11.78 -0.07 -1.47
N PHE A 20 -10.46 0.01 -1.64
CA PHE A 20 -9.56 0.47 -0.58
C PHE A 20 -9.92 1.88 -0.09
N GLY A 21 -10.16 2.81 -1.01
CA GLY A 21 -10.60 4.17 -0.67
C GLY A 21 -11.93 4.20 0.11
N LYS A 22 -12.87 3.32 -0.20
CA LYS A 22 -14.12 3.18 0.57
C LYS A 22 -13.84 2.72 2.00
N PHE A 23 -12.97 1.73 2.21
CA PHE A 23 -12.62 1.27 3.55
C PHE A 23 -11.88 2.34 4.35
N VAL A 24 -10.93 3.05 3.75
CA VAL A 24 -10.21 4.15 4.40
C VAL A 24 -11.18 5.25 4.85
N LYS A 25 -12.19 5.58 4.04
CA LYS A 25 -13.25 6.53 4.43
C LYS A 25 -14.16 5.96 5.52
N LYS A 26 -14.60 4.71 5.38
CA LYS A 26 -15.51 4.04 6.32
C LYS A 26 -14.92 3.94 7.73
N TYR A 27 -13.63 3.60 7.83
CA TYR A 27 -12.91 3.49 9.10
C TYR A 27 -12.22 4.78 9.52
N ASN A 28 -12.41 5.87 8.76
CA ASN A 28 -11.78 7.16 9.03
C ASN A 28 -10.25 7.03 9.20
N GLY A 29 -9.61 6.16 8.41
CA GLY A 29 -8.18 5.86 8.55
C GLY A 29 -7.29 7.10 8.40
N ASN A 30 -7.70 8.04 7.56
CA ASN A 30 -7.01 9.32 7.38
C ASN A 30 -7.36 10.40 8.42
N HIS A 31 -8.06 10.07 9.51
CA HIS A 31 -8.41 11.06 10.53
C HIS A 31 -7.13 11.64 11.16
N ARG A 32 -6.97 12.96 11.05
CA ARG A 32 -5.81 13.74 11.57
C ARG A 32 -4.47 13.45 10.89
N VAL A 33 -4.43 12.68 9.82
CA VAL A 33 -3.20 12.42 9.05
C VAL A 33 -2.89 13.62 8.16
N ARG A 34 -1.74 14.28 8.38
CA ARG A 34 -1.35 15.51 7.65
C ARG A 34 -0.33 15.30 6.54
N ARG A 35 0.54 14.28 6.64
CA ARG A 35 1.70 14.10 5.74
C ARG A 35 1.90 12.67 5.23
N PHE A 36 1.17 11.69 5.76
CA PHE A 36 1.38 10.28 5.40
C PHE A 36 0.06 9.49 5.34
N PRO A 37 -0.76 9.70 4.29
CA PRO A 37 -2.03 9.02 4.07
C PRO A 37 -1.95 7.51 4.26
N TRP A 38 -3.07 6.89 4.65
CA TRP A 38 -3.17 5.44 4.80
C TRP A 38 -2.79 4.65 3.55
N TYR A 39 -2.98 5.24 2.37
CA TYR A 39 -2.54 4.63 1.13
C TYR A 39 -1.02 4.52 1.06
N ASP A 40 -0.28 5.57 1.43
CA ASP A 40 1.19 5.55 1.43
C ASP A 40 1.73 4.59 2.50
N GLN A 41 1.06 4.49 3.65
CA GLN A 41 1.36 3.48 4.68
C GLN A 41 1.19 2.06 4.14
N PHE A 42 0.08 1.81 3.43
CA PHE A 42 -0.18 0.52 2.78
C PHE A 42 0.88 0.18 1.74
N LEU A 43 1.29 1.16 0.91
CA LEU A 43 2.35 0.98 -0.07
C LEU A 43 3.68 0.60 0.58
N CYS A 44 4.05 1.24 1.69
CA CYS A 44 5.25 0.89 2.43
C CYS A 44 5.20 -0.54 3.00
N LEU A 45 4.05 -0.96 3.57
CA LEU A 45 3.87 -2.31 4.11
C LEU A 45 3.88 -3.37 2.99
N ALA A 46 3.18 -3.12 1.89
CA ALA A 46 3.15 -4.02 0.74
C ALA A 46 4.55 -4.17 0.10
N TYR A 47 5.30 -3.07 0.00
CA TYR A 47 6.67 -3.08 -0.49
C TYR A 47 7.62 -3.86 0.44
N ALA A 48 7.47 -3.68 1.75
CA ALA A 48 8.24 -4.41 2.76
C ALA A 48 7.97 -5.93 2.71
N GLN A 49 6.72 -6.33 2.43
CA GLN A 49 6.33 -7.74 2.29
C GLN A 49 6.84 -8.39 0.98
N LEU A 50 6.95 -7.62 -0.10
CA LEU A 50 7.42 -8.09 -1.41
C LEU A 50 8.94 -8.13 -1.54
N THR A 51 9.67 -7.50 -0.61
CA THR A 51 11.13 -7.56 -0.57
C THR A 51 11.54 -8.81 0.23
N PRO A 52 12.26 -9.78 -0.37
CA PRO A 52 12.56 -11.04 0.31
C PRO A 52 13.52 -10.81 1.49
N ARG A 53 12.91 -10.76 2.69
CA ARG A 53 13.48 -11.13 4.00
C ARG A 53 14.57 -10.21 4.58
N SER A 54 14.17 -9.19 5.34
CA SER A 54 15.00 -8.64 6.43
C SER A 54 14.26 -7.95 7.59
N THR A 55 12.93 -7.99 7.70
CA THR A 55 12.27 -7.64 8.96
C THR A 55 10.98 -8.42 9.13
N VAL A 56 11.00 -9.37 10.07
CA VAL A 56 9.80 -10.02 10.59
C VAL A 56 9.06 -8.99 11.45
N ILE A 57 8.06 -8.34 10.87
CA ILE A 57 6.87 -7.99 11.63
C ILE A 57 5.75 -8.80 10.97
N GLY A 58 5.63 -10.04 11.43
CA GLY A 58 4.43 -10.81 11.22
C GLY A 58 3.31 -10.08 11.95
N ILE A 59 2.38 -9.52 11.17
CA ILE A 59 1.07 -9.12 11.69
C ILE A 59 0.12 -10.25 11.30
N PHE A 60 0.24 -11.35 12.04
CA PHE A 60 -0.82 -12.34 12.26
C PHE A 60 -0.98 -12.45 13.77
#